data_AF-A0A8N5I0K8-F1
#
_entry.id   AF-A0A8N5I0K8-F1
#
_cell.length_a   1.000
_cell.length_b   1.000
_cell.length_c   1.000
_cell.angle_alpha   90.00
_cell.angle_beta   90.00
_cell.angle_gamma   90.00
#
_symmetry.space_group_name_H-M   'P 1'
#
loop_
_entity.id
_entity.type
_entity.pdbx_description
1 polymer ?
#
loop_
_entity_poly.entity_id
_entity_poly.type
_entity_poly.pdbx_seq_one_letter_code
_entity_poly.pdbx_strand_id
1 'polypeptide(L)'
;VRGYPEFVRTAQSYHGRPIFALFCGDKDAEGRSWCPDCVTAEPIVRKELHNLPDESVFIYCLVGDRAYWKDPNNEFRRNLKLTGVPTLLKYGTPQKLVEEECFKSELVRMLFTED
;
A
#
# COMPACT_ATOMS: atom_id res chain seq x y z
N VAL A 1 -7.76 -5.46 -3.28
CA VAL A 1 -7.60 -5.52 -4.75
C VAL A 1 -6.30 -6.23 -5.09
N ARG A 2 -6.17 -6.82 -6.28
CA ARG A 2 -4.96 -7.52 -6.73
C ARG A 2 -4.55 -7.04 -8.13
N GLY A 3 -3.28 -6.67 -8.26
CA GLY A 3 -2.70 -6.21 -9.52
C GLY A 3 -2.98 -4.74 -9.85
N TYR A 4 -2.14 -4.19 -10.72
CA TYR A 4 -2.17 -2.76 -11.06
C TYR A 4 -3.47 -2.31 -11.75
N PRO A 5 -4.04 -3.07 -12.72
CA PRO A 5 -5.29 -2.66 -13.36
C PRO A 5 -6.47 -2.56 -12.39
N GLU A 6 -6.58 -3.47 -11.42
CA GLU A 6 -7.65 -3.43 -10.41
C GLU A 6 -7.44 -2.27 -9.42
N PHE A 7 -6.19 -2.03 -9.02
CA PHE A 7 -5.84 -0.87 -8.20
C PHE A 7 -6.26 0.44 -8.87
N VAL A 8 -5.87 0.67 -10.13
CA VAL A 8 -6.22 1.89 -10.87
C VAL A 8 -7.72 2.05 -10.98
N ARG A 9 -8.45 0.99 -11.37
CA ARG A 9 -9.91 1.04 -11.50
C ARG A 9 -10.59 1.40 -10.18
N THR A 10 -10.11 0.82 -9.07
CA THR A 10 -10.64 1.09 -7.72
C THR A 10 -10.32 2.51 -7.28
N ALA A 11 -9.08 2.98 -7.48
CA ALA A 11 -8.71 4.34 -7.14
C ALA A 11 -9.53 5.37 -7.93
N GLN A 12 -9.80 5.11 -9.22
CA GLN A 12 -10.65 5.95 -10.06
C GLN A 12 -12.11 5.98 -9.60
N SER A 13 -12.67 4.87 -9.10
CA SER A 13 -14.05 4.86 -8.59
C SER A 13 -14.25 5.71 -7.33
N TYR A 14 -13.16 6.03 -6.63
CA TYR A 14 -13.16 6.91 -5.44
C TYR A 14 -12.51 8.27 -5.71
N HIS A 15 -12.43 8.69 -6.99
CA HIS A 15 -11.92 10.01 -7.35
C HIS A 15 -12.61 11.13 -6.56
N GLY A 16 -11.82 12.07 -6.06
CA GLY A 16 -12.29 13.18 -5.22
C GLY A 16 -12.27 12.90 -3.71
N ARG A 17 -11.93 11.68 -3.29
CA ARG A 17 -11.70 11.32 -1.88
C ARG A 17 -10.19 11.12 -1.62
N PRO A 18 -9.68 11.41 -0.41
CA PRO A 18 -8.32 11.02 -0.04
C PRO A 18 -8.18 9.49 -0.10
N ILE A 19 -7.14 8.99 -0.79
CA ILE A 19 -6.89 7.55 -0.93
C ILE A 19 -5.55 7.21 -0.31
N PHE A 20 -5.55 6.23 0.59
CA PHE A 20 -4.35 5.65 1.18
C PHE A 20 -4.24 4.19 0.73
N ALA A 21 -3.12 3.83 0.13
CA ALA A 21 -2.91 2.51 -0.45
C ALA A 21 -1.73 1.79 0.20
N LEU A 22 -1.98 0.61 0.76
CA LEU A 22 -0.94 -0.30 1.22
C LEU A 22 -0.68 -1.35 0.13
N PHE A 23 0.52 -1.34 -0.45
CA PHE A 23 0.97 -2.30 -1.44
C PHE A 23 1.78 -3.40 -0.76
N CYS A 24 1.34 -4.64 -0.89
CA CYS A 24 1.98 -5.82 -0.30
C CYS A 24 2.17 -6.94 -1.32
N GLY A 25 3.13 -7.83 -1.08
CA GLY A 25 3.28 -9.05 -1.86
C GLY A 25 2.06 -9.98 -1.73
N ASP A 26 1.76 -10.72 -2.80
CA ASP A 26 0.71 -11.74 -2.82
C ASP A 26 0.79 -12.71 -1.63
N LYS A 27 -0.39 -13.17 -1.22
CA LYS A 27 -0.59 -14.11 -0.12
C LYS A 27 -0.67 -15.56 -0.61
N ASP A 28 -0.09 -16.48 0.17
CA ASP A 28 -0.25 -17.94 0.03
C ASP A 28 -1.67 -18.39 0.43
N ALA A 29 -1.93 -19.70 0.38
CA ALA A 29 -3.22 -20.28 0.75
C ALA A 29 -3.56 -20.07 2.24
N GLU A 30 -2.55 -19.88 3.09
CA GLU A 30 -2.69 -19.56 4.51
C GLU A 30 -2.85 -18.05 4.78
N GLY A 31 -2.89 -17.22 3.73
CA GLY A 31 -3.06 -15.77 3.85
C GLY A 31 -1.80 -15.01 4.23
N ARG A 32 -0.61 -15.61 4.12
CA ARG A 32 0.68 -14.97 4.44
C ARG A 32 1.33 -14.45 3.17
N SER A 33 1.81 -13.21 3.21
CA SER A 33 2.55 -12.64 2.09
C SER A 33 3.88 -13.36 1.87
N TRP A 34 4.32 -13.51 0.62
CA TRP A 34 5.69 -13.96 0.32
C TRP A 34 6.77 -12.98 0.83
N CYS A 35 6.37 -11.75 1.17
CA CYS A 35 7.24 -10.72 1.73
C CYS A 35 7.10 -10.70 3.26
N PRO A 36 8.16 -11.03 4.02
CA PRO A 36 8.13 -10.99 5.49
C PRO A 36 7.79 -9.60 6.05
N ASP A 37 8.31 -8.54 5.43
CA ASP A 37 8.04 -7.17 5.84
C ASP A 37 6.56 -6.80 5.67
N CYS A 38 5.89 -7.33 4.66
CA CYS A 38 4.45 -7.16 4.50
C CYS A 38 3.66 -7.85 5.62
N VAL A 39 4.11 -9.03 6.06
CA VAL A 39 3.51 -9.76 7.20
C VAL A 39 3.65 -8.94 8.49
N THR A 40 4.80 -8.28 8.69
CA THR A 40 5.04 -7.41 9.85
C THR A 40 4.27 -6.09 9.79
N ALA A 41 4.26 -5.41 8.64
CA ALA A 41 3.67 -4.09 8.50
C ALA A 41 2.13 -4.10 8.48
N GLU A 42 1.50 -5.08 7.84
CA GLU A 42 0.05 -5.11 7.66
C GLU A 42 -0.75 -4.93 8.99
N PRO A 43 -0.47 -5.67 10.09
CA PRO A 43 -1.20 -5.47 11.33
C PRO A 43 -0.97 -4.08 11.95
N ILE A 44 0.22 -3.50 11.79
CA ILE A 44 0.55 -2.16 12.32
C ILE A 44 -0.24 -1.10 11.56
N VAL A 45 -0.20 -1.13 10.22
CA VAL A 45 -0.97 -0.19 9.39
C VAL A 45 -2.48 -0.32 9.65
N ARG A 46 -2.98 -1.56 9.76
CA ARG A 46 -4.40 -1.82 10.05
C ARG A 46 -4.85 -1.26 11.39
N LYS A 47 -3.97 -1.31 12.41
CA LYS A 47 -4.28 -0.77 13.74
C LYS A 47 -4.49 0.74 13.70
N GLU A 48 -3.76 1.44 12.84
CA GLU A 48 -3.81 2.91 12.73
C GLU A 48 -4.92 3.43 11.81
N LEU A 49 -5.71 2.57 11.15
CA LEU A 49 -6.77 3.01 10.22
C LEU A 49 -7.84 3.90 10.87
N HIS A 50 -7.98 3.87 12.19
CA HIS A 50 -8.88 4.76 12.93
C HIS A 50 -8.44 6.23 12.93
N ASN A 51 -7.19 6.52 12.56
CA ASN A 51 -6.65 7.88 12.42
C ASN A 51 -6.82 8.44 11.00
N LEU A 52 -7.40 7.67 10.08
CA LEU A 52 -7.62 8.14 8.72
C LEU A 52 -8.59 9.33 8.72
N PRO A 53 -8.43 10.32 7.81
CA PRO A 53 -9.35 11.42 7.68
C PRO A 53 -10.75 10.92 7.31
N ASP A 54 -11.78 11.66 7.72
CA ASP A 54 -13.16 11.39 7.34
C ASP A 54 -13.30 11.32 5.82
N GLU A 55 -14.18 10.44 5.35
CA GLU A 55 -14.41 10.18 3.92
C GLU A 55 -13.17 9.69 3.14
N SER A 56 -12.05 9.37 3.77
CA SER A 56 -10.93 8.73 3.08
C SER A 56 -11.23 7.28 2.70
N VAL A 57 -10.42 6.73 1.79
CA VAL A 57 -10.51 5.35 1.32
C VAL A 57 -9.18 4.65 1.55
N PHE A 58 -9.22 3.51 2.23
CA PHE A 58 -8.06 2.64 2.36
C PHE A 58 -8.13 1.49 1.34
N ILE A 59 -7.07 1.34 0.53
CA ILE A 59 -6.94 0.26 -0.46
C ILE A 59 -5.78 -0.65 -0.06
N TYR A 60 -6.08 -1.89 0.29
CA TYR A 60 -5.08 -2.95 0.39
C TYR A 60 -4.89 -3.59 -0.99
N CYS A 61 -3.69 -3.44 -1.56
CA CYS A 61 -3.34 -3.87 -2.90
C CYS A 61 -2.27 -4.96 -2.88
N LEU A 62 -2.61 -6.13 -3.40
CA LEU A 62 -1.65 -7.20 -3.62
C LEU A 62 -0.95 -6.99 -4.97
N VAL A 63 0.38 -6.85 -4.95
CA VAL A 63 1.15 -6.47 -6.15
C VAL A 63 1.40 -7.61 -7.13
N GLY A 64 1.04 -8.85 -6.79
CA GLY A 64 1.41 -10.04 -7.54
C GLY A 64 2.51 -10.86 -6.85
N ASP A 65 2.98 -11.89 -7.55
CA ASP A 65 4.03 -12.77 -7.06
C ASP A 65 5.40 -12.08 -6.99
N ARG A 66 6.36 -12.76 -6.34
CA ARG A 66 7.72 -12.24 -6.15
C ARG A 66 8.48 -12.06 -7.47
N ALA A 67 8.20 -12.87 -8.49
CA ALA A 67 8.90 -12.79 -9.78
C ALA A 67 8.44 -11.53 -10.54
N TYR A 68 7.14 -11.30 -10.61
CA TYR A 68 6.54 -10.08 -11.16
C TYR A 68 7.06 -8.83 -10.42
N TRP A 69 7.10 -8.85 -9.09
CA TRP A 69 7.58 -7.71 -8.31
C TRP A 69 9.06 -7.36 -8.57
N LYS A 70 9.90 -8.38 -8.84
CA LYS A 70 11.32 -8.18 -9.12
C LYS A 70 11.58 -7.56 -10.50
N ASP A 71 10.67 -7.67 -11.45
CA ASP A 71 10.82 -7.04 -12.75
C ASP A 71 10.77 -5.50 -12.60
N PRO A 72 11.85 -4.76 -12.92
CA PRO A 72 11.85 -3.29 -12.85
C PRO A 72 10.82 -2.66 -13.80
N ASN A 73 10.36 -3.39 -14.82
CA ASN A 73 9.39 -2.92 -15.80
C ASN A 73 7.93 -3.18 -15.41
N ASN A 74 7.67 -3.78 -14.24
CA ASN A 74 6.30 -3.98 -13.80
C ASN A 74 5.55 -2.65 -13.62
N GLU A 75 4.23 -2.70 -13.74
CA GLU A 75 3.40 -1.50 -13.83
C GLU A 75 3.45 -0.64 -12.56
N PHE A 76 3.57 -1.25 -11.37
CA PHE A 76 3.68 -0.51 -10.11
C PHE A 76 4.99 0.29 -10.05
N ARG A 77 6.12 -0.32 -10.43
CA ARG A 77 7.43 0.35 -10.46
C ARG A 77 7.48 1.45 -11.51
N ARG A 78 6.96 1.19 -12.71
CA ARG A 78 6.97 2.18 -13.80
C ARG A 78 6.04 3.36 -13.56
N ASN A 79 4.82 3.10 -13.13
CA ASN A 79 3.75 4.09 -13.10
C ASN A 79 3.61 4.77 -11.73
N LEU A 80 3.85 4.05 -10.62
CA LEU A 80 3.75 4.61 -9.26
C LEU A 80 5.12 4.85 -8.61
N LYS A 81 6.22 4.47 -9.27
CA LYS A 81 7.59 4.62 -8.75
C LYS A 81 7.77 3.97 -7.37
N LEU A 82 7.12 2.83 -7.15
CA LEU A 82 7.32 2.04 -5.93
C LEU A 82 8.69 1.38 -5.98
N THR A 83 9.45 1.50 -4.90
CA THR A 83 10.83 0.99 -4.79
C THR A 83 10.87 -0.34 -4.02
N GLY A 84 10.02 -0.49 -3.01
CA GLY A 84 9.91 -1.67 -2.14
C GLY A 84 8.46 -2.05 -1.81
N VAL A 85 8.26 -3.24 -1.25
CA VAL A 85 7.03 -3.61 -0.56
C VAL A 85 7.40 -4.08 0.86
N PRO A 86 6.62 -3.72 1.89
CA PRO A 86 5.41 -2.92 1.85
C PRO A 86 5.69 -1.46 1.46
N THR A 87 4.72 -0.81 0.81
CA THR A 87 4.69 0.66 0.69
C THR A 87 3.30 1.15 1.07
N LEU A 88 3.21 2.10 2.00
CA LEU A 88 1.99 2.84 2.30
C LEU A 88 2.07 4.21 1.61
N LEU A 89 1.14 4.50 0.70
CA LEU A 89 1.14 5.69 -0.15
C LEU A 89 -0.13 6.51 0.06
N LYS A 90 0.00 7.83 0.26
CA LYS A 90 -1.10 8.78 0.08
C LYS A 90 -1.23 9.08 -1.41
N TYR A 91 -2.16 8.41 -2.07
CA TYR A 91 -2.27 8.38 -3.53
C TYR A 91 -2.57 9.77 -4.10
N GLY A 92 -1.89 10.12 -5.20
CA GLY A 92 -1.92 11.47 -5.79
C GLY A 92 -0.89 12.44 -5.20
N THR A 93 -0.09 12.01 -4.21
CA THR A 93 0.95 12.82 -3.57
C THR A 93 2.30 12.09 -3.57
N PRO A 94 3.43 12.76 -3.29
CA PRO A 94 4.72 12.10 -3.09
C PRO A 94 4.86 11.42 -1.71
N GLN A 95 3.93 11.62 -0.77
CA GLN A 95 4.03 11.14 0.61
C GLN A 95 3.83 9.62 0.68
N LYS A 96 4.85 8.91 1.18
CA LYS A 96 4.84 7.45 1.33
C LYS A 96 5.77 7.00 2.44
N LEU A 97 5.46 5.84 3.01
CA LEU A 97 6.34 5.06 3.88
C LEU A 97 6.71 3.77 3.15
N VAL A 98 7.99 3.40 3.18
CA VAL A 98 8.54 2.23 2.48
C VAL A 98 9.21 1.29 3.49
N GLU A 99 8.93 0.00 3.35
CA GLU A 99 9.58 -1.09 4.11
C GLU A 99 9.54 -0.84 5.62
N GLU A 100 10.68 -0.62 6.27
CA GLU A 100 10.78 -0.45 7.73
C GLU A 100 9.98 0.74 8.27
N GLU A 101 9.74 1.76 7.45
CA GLU A 101 8.92 2.91 7.83
C GLU A 101 7.47 2.49 8.09
N CYS A 102 6.99 1.43 7.42
CA CYS A 102 5.65 0.88 7.66
C CYS A 102 5.54 0.12 8.99
N PHE A 103 6.66 -0.14 9.68
CA PHE A 103 6.66 -0.79 11.00
C PHE A 103 6.50 0.22 12.14
N LYS A 104 6.58 1.51 11.83
CA LYS A 104 6.58 2.60 12.79
C LYS A 104 5.17 3.17 12.90
N SER A 105 4.45 2.76 13.94
CA SER A 105 3.07 3.17 14.21
C SER A 105 2.89 4.69 14.19
N GLU A 106 3.88 5.42 14.71
CA GLU A 106 3.92 6.87 14.73
C GLU A 106 4.01 7.48 13.33
N LEU A 107 4.82 6.91 12.43
CA LEU A 107 4.93 7.39 11.06
C LEU A 107 3.67 7.09 10.26
N VAL A 108 3.10 5.90 10.44
CA VAL A 108 1.82 5.54 9.82
C VAL A 108 0.73 6.52 10.24
N ARG A 109 0.64 6.80 11.54
CA ARG A 109 -0.31 7.79 12.06
C ARG A 109 -0.04 9.17 11.48
N MET A 110 1.21 9.64 11.46
CA MET A 110 1.57 10.93 10.87
C MET A 110 1.11 11.02 9.42
N LEU A 111 1.38 10.02 8.59
CA LEU A 111 0.95 9.98 7.19
C LEU A 111 -0.58 10.06 7.05
N PHE A 112 -1.34 9.41 7.94
CA PHE A 112 -2.81 9.47 7.91
C PHE A 112 -3.37 10.82 8.33
N THR A 113 -2.71 11.52 9.24
CA THR A 113 -3.23 12.77 9.82
C THR A 113 -2.66 14.05 9.18
N GLU A 114 -1.65 13.94 8.32
CA GLU A 114 -1.02 15.08 7.66
C GLU A 114 -1.84 15.53 6.44
N ASP A 115 -2.12 16.84 6.37
CA ASP A 115 -2.94 17.48 5.32
C ASP A 115 -2.33 17.38 3.92
#